data_AF-A0A2N8U1J4-F1
#
_entry.id   AF-A0A2N8U1J4-F1
#
_cell.length_a   1.000
_cell.length_b   1.000
_cell.length_c   1.000
_cell.angle_alpha   90.00
_cell.angle_beta   90.00
_cell.angle_gamma   90.00
#
_symmetry.space_group_name_H-M   'P 1'
#
loop_
_entity.id
_entity.type
_entity.pdbx_description
1 polymer ?
#
loop_
_entity_poly.entity_id
_entity_poly.type
_entity_poly.pdbx_seq_one_letter_code
_entity_poly.pdbx_strand_id
1 'polypeptide(L)'
;MKNIENEKLKQQEKIKRTIDQNSTYEINRIKVEEKVLHFSFLHTLTKFWQQSIAVLIISFLFSFISLLLVQNTGLYGLGLDALSQSIARLASFLAIYDGRSEQMARLIFNVCFWMINFVINIPLFIFASIKINRNFAILTMLFMLFATIFGIAFSSIPGSENWLILGKVIDSNFTKNAINQPNSIVQITTWAVNYSGQNGNNPISIMFYGLLWAIIQGALAASLLIVNSTTAGFDIFVVWYSQKKFKNLGIIYIVIHIACLLLANAIGTYIPSGLASKNWNVEIFFNASFASSFILILVNGIVVDILFPKYKMVKIEAYTSKPEEILDRIFALKDKRFSVTIADFTGGYSGETQQVLIINTMYIESAVALKIINEVDSNAMICMFDIKRMKGTIYTSSIVNKDKQ
;
A
#
# COMPACT_ATOMS: atom_id res chain seq x y z
N MET A 1 13.41 46.89 -54.79
CA MET A 1 12.77 46.47 -53.52
C MET A 1 11.36 45.91 -53.70
N LYS A 2 10.47 46.49 -54.53
CA LYS A 2 9.09 45.97 -54.76
C LYS A 2 8.98 44.53 -55.32
N ASN A 3 9.97 44.02 -56.06
CA ASN A 3 9.90 42.66 -56.63
C ASN A 3 10.27 41.54 -55.64
N ILE A 4 11.12 41.82 -54.64
CA ILE A 4 11.53 40.83 -53.64
C ILE A 4 10.43 40.63 -52.57
N GLU A 5 9.66 41.68 -52.29
CA GLU A 5 8.54 41.67 -51.34
C GLU A 5 7.34 40.89 -51.91
N ASN A 6 7.08 41.02 -53.21
CA ASN A 6 6.06 40.24 -53.92
C ASN A 6 6.41 38.75 -54.06
N GLU A 7 7.69 38.39 -54.21
CA GLU A 7 8.11 36.99 -54.18
C GLU A 7 7.99 36.39 -52.77
N LYS A 8 8.33 37.13 -51.71
CA LYS A 8 8.16 36.69 -50.33
C LYS A 8 6.68 36.53 -49.94
N LEU A 9 5.79 37.41 -50.41
CA LEU A 9 4.34 37.27 -50.23
C LEU A 9 3.78 36.05 -50.99
N LYS A 10 4.20 35.82 -52.24
CA LYS A 10 3.83 34.61 -53.00
C LYS A 10 4.38 33.33 -52.37
N GLN A 11 5.55 33.39 -51.75
CA GLN A 11 6.17 32.25 -51.07
C GLN A 11 5.55 32.01 -49.68
N GLN A 12 5.12 33.06 -48.97
CA GLN A 12 4.32 32.94 -47.75
C GLN A 12 2.89 32.44 -48.03
N GLU A 13 2.28 32.83 -49.14
CA GLU A 13 1.00 32.24 -49.59
C GLU A 13 1.17 30.79 -50.05
N LYS A 14 2.31 30.41 -50.63
CA LYS A 14 2.64 29.00 -50.95
C LYS A 14 2.93 28.13 -49.72
N ILE A 15 3.16 28.73 -48.55
CA ILE A 15 3.26 28.04 -47.25
C ILE A 15 1.91 28.11 -46.50
N LYS A 16 0.80 28.50 -47.15
CA LYS A 16 -0.49 27.91 -46.76
C LYS A 16 -0.43 26.46 -47.19
N ARG A 17 -0.26 25.57 -46.21
CA ARG A 17 -0.38 24.11 -46.29
C ARG A 17 -1.04 23.70 -47.61
N THR A 18 -0.24 23.18 -48.54
CA THR A 18 -0.76 22.43 -49.68
C THR A 18 -1.47 21.22 -49.08
N ILE A 19 -2.73 21.40 -48.73
CA ILE A 19 -3.62 20.31 -48.36
C ILE A 19 -3.71 19.47 -49.62
N ASP A 20 -3.17 18.26 -49.57
CA ASP A 20 -3.31 17.30 -50.64
C ASP A 20 -4.80 17.03 -50.85
N GLN A 21 -5.37 17.67 -51.88
CA GLN A 21 -6.80 17.62 -52.20
C GLN A 21 -7.27 16.22 -52.61
N ASN A 22 -6.35 15.27 -52.82
CA ASN A 22 -6.66 13.88 -53.19
C ASN A 22 -6.61 12.90 -52.01
N SER A 23 -6.35 13.37 -50.79
CA SER A 23 -6.35 12.53 -49.59
C SER A 23 -7.66 12.69 -48.81
N THR A 24 -8.55 11.69 -48.91
CA THR A 24 -9.74 11.59 -48.04
C THR A 24 -9.30 11.01 -46.70
N TYR A 25 -9.34 11.82 -45.65
CA TYR A 25 -9.10 11.39 -44.28
C TYR A 25 -10.42 10.96 -43.64
N GLU A 26 -10.53 9.69 -43.25
CA GLU A 26 -11.60 9.27 -42.34
C GLU A 26 -11.26 9.68 -40.90
N ILE A 27 -12.09 10.57 -40.34
CA ILE A 27 -11.98 10.98 -38.93
C ILE A 27 -12.91 10.10 -38.11
N ASN A 28 -12.34 9.07 -37.50
CA ASN A 28 -13.09 8.15 -36.63
C ASN A 28 -12.96 8.59 -35.16
N ARG A 29 -14.10 8.73 -34.46
CA ARG A 29 -14.11 8.96 -33.01
C ARG A 29 -13.99 7.62 -32.30
N ILE A 30 -12.92 7.42 -31.55
CA ILE A 30 -12.68 6.21 -30.76
C ILE A 30 -12.96 6.53 -29.30
N LYS A 31 -13.68 5.64 -28.60
CA LYS A 31 -13.87 5.73 -27.15
C LYS A 31 -12.60 5.22 -26.46
N VAL A 32 -12.01 6.04 -25.59
CA VAL A 32 -10.87 5.66 -24.76
C VAL A 32 -11.40 5.23 -23.39
N GLU A 33 -11.25 3.96 -23.02
CA GLU A 33 -11.70 3.41 -21.74
C GLU A 33 -10.50 3.16 -20.80
N GLU A 34 -9.83 4.23 -20.38
CA GLU A 34 -8.77 4.13 -19.37
C GLU A 34 -9.34 4.20 -17.95
N LYS A 35 -8.84 3.33 -17.07
CA LYS A 35 -9.18 3.36 -15.63
C LYS A 35 -8.40 4.48 -14.95
N VAL A 36 -9.10 5.59 -14.68
CA VAL A 36 -8.54 6.77 -14.02
C VAL A 36 -8.07 6.50 -12.58
N LEU A 37 -8.64 5.48 -11.91
CA LEU A 37 -8.31 5.11 -10.54
C LEU A 37 -7.51 3.81 -10.47
N HIS A 38 -6.51 3.78 -9.58
CA HIS A 38 -5.84 2.53 -9.20
C HIS A 38 -6.86 1.60 -8.54
N PHE A 39 -6.80 0.31 -8.88
CA PHE A 39 -7.75 -0.70 -8.41
C PHE A 39 -9.23 -0.28 -8.56
N SER A 40 -9.60 0.37 -9.67
CA SER A 40 -10.96 0.92 -9.87
C SER A 40 -12.11 -0.05 -9.57
N PHE A 41 -11.91 -1.37 -9.80
CA PHE A 41 -12.88 -2.41 -9.41
C PHE A 41 -13.16 -2.43 -7.90
N LEU A 42 -12.13 -2.32 -7.05
CA LEU A 42 -12.30 -2.35 -5.59
C LEU A 42 -13.12 -1.16 -5.09
N HIS A 43 -13.02 -0.01 -5.74
CA HIS A 43 -13.82 1.17 -5.42
C HIS A 43 -15.34 0.97 -5.64
N THR A 44 -15.72 -0.03 -6.47
CA THR A 44 -17.14 -0.35 -6.69
C THR A 44 -17.75 -1.19 -5.56
N LEU A 45 -16.91 -1.81 -4.71
CA LEU A 45 -17.32 -2.69 -3.63
C LEU A 45 -17.81 -1.87 -2.42
N THR A 46 -19.09 -1.54 -2.43
CA THR A 46 -19.73 -0.69 -1.42
C THR A 46 -20.48 -1.49 -0.35
N LYS A 47 -20.89 -2.73 -0.67
CA LYS A 47 -21.64 -3.58 0.27
C LYS A 47 -20.69 -4.30 1.22
N PHE A 48 -21.06 -4.37 2.50
CA PHE A 48 -20.24 -4.98 3.55
C PHE A 48 -19.80 -6.43 3.24
N TRP A 49 -20.71 -7.26 2.70
CA TRP A 49 -20.36 -8.65 2.34
C TRP A 49 -19.33 -8.73 1.20
N GLN A 50 -19.41 -7.84 0.21
CA GLN A 50 -18.43 -7.78 -0.90
C GLN A 50 -17.06 -7.36 -0.38
N GLN A 51 -17.03 -6.38 0.52
CA GLN A 51 -15.80 -5.93 1.19
C GLN A 51 -15.21 -7.06 2.04
N SER A 52 -16.05 -7.83 2.74
CA SER A 52 -15.61 -8.98 3.55
C SER A 52 -14.98 -10.07 2.70
N ILE A 53 -15.54 -10.38 1.51
CA ILE A 53 -14.92 -11.33 0.58
C ILE A 53 -13.60 -10.82 0.04
N ALA A 54 -13.53 -9.55 -0.36
CA ALA A 54 -12.28 -8.95 -0.81
C ALA A 54 -11.20 -9.03 0.29
N VAL A 55 -11.57 -8.70 1.53
CA VAL A 55 -10.69 -8.82 2.70
C VAL A 55 -10.22 -10.26 2.90
N LEU A 56 -11.11 -11.25 2.77
CA LEU A 56 -10.75 -12.66 2.91
C LEU A 56 -9.72 -13.09 1.85
N ILE A 57 -9.94 -12.74 0.58
CA ILE A 57 -9.00 -13.03 -0.51
C ILE A 57 -7.65 -12.34 -0.26
N ILE A 58 -7.67 -11.07 0.14
CA ILE A 58 -6.45 -10.32 0.45
C ILE A 58 -5.71 -10.95 1.64
N SER A 59 -6.42 -11.40 2.67
CA SER A 59 -5.80 -12.06 3.84
C SER A 59 -5.12 -13.38 3.47
N PHE A 60 -5.71 -14.18 2.57
CA PHE A 60 -5.10 -15.40 2.06
C PHE A 60 -3.80 -15.11 1.31
N LEU A 61 -3.84 -14.14 0.37
CA LEU A 61 -2.66 -13.73 -0.39
C LEU A 61 -1.57 -13.14 0.50
N PHE A 62 -1.97 -12.27 1.44
CA PHE A 62 -1.07 -11.66 2.41
C PHE A 62 -0.32 -12.72 3.21
N SER A 63 -1.04 -13.68 3.80
CA SER A 63 -0.42 -14.70 4.65
C SER A 63 0.48 -15.65 3.88
N PHE A 64 0.05 -16.08 2.69
CA PHE A 64 0.88 -16.94 1.85
C PHE A 64 2.18 -16.25 1.43
N ILE A 65 2.09 -15.01 0.93
CA ILE A 65 3.27 -14.28 0.45
C ILE A 65 4.16 -13.84 1.61
N SER A 66 3.58 -13.45 2.76
CA SER A 66 4.32 -13.11 3.97
C SER A 66 5.10 -14.31 4.52
N LEU A 67 4.57 -15.52 4.44
CA LEU A 67 5.32 -16.74 4.77
C LEU A 67 6.60 -16.84 3.92
N LEU A 68 6.45 -16.73 2.60
CA LEU A 68 7.54 -16.90 1.63
C LEU A 68 8.60 -15.80 1.73
N LEU A 69 8.17 -14.54 1.87
CA LEU A 69 9.06 -13.38 1.75
C LEU A 69 9.52 -12.84 3.10
N VAL A 70 8.80 -13.10 4.20
CA VAL A 70 9.09 -12.52 5.52
C VAL A 70 9.43 -13.59 6.55
N GLN A 71 8.50 -14.50 6.84
CA GLN A 71 8.68 -15.49 7.91
C GLN A 71 9.88 -16.41 7.64
N ASN A 72 9.98 -16.95 6.41
CA ASN A 72 11.05 -17.87 6.03
C ASN A 72 12.40 -17.20 5.81
N THR A 73 12.42 -15.89 5.53
CA THR A 73 13.65 -15.14 5.21
C THR A 73 14.25 -14.45 6.43
N GLY A 74 13.49 -14.33 7.53
CA GLY A 74 13.94 -13.59 8.71
C GLY A 74 13.86 -12.06 8.55
N LEU A 75 13.20 -11.55 7.50
CA LEU A 75 12.88 -10.13 7.41
C LEU A 75 11.90 -9.71 8.52
N TYR A 76 11.95 -8.44 8.90
CA TYR A 76 10.91 -7.85 9.74
C TYR A 76 9.79 -7.28 8.87
N GLY A 77 8.55 -7.53 9.30
CA GLY A 77 7.35 -6.91 8.75
C GLY A 77 7.25 -5.43 9.08
N LEU A 78 6.08 -4.85 8.81
CA LEU A 78 5.83 -3.43 9.02
C LEU A 78 5.15 -3.18 10.36
N GLY A 79 5.60 -2.17 11.09
CA GLY A 79 4.91 -1.69 12.29
C GLY A 79 4.75 -2.77 13.36
N LEU A 80 3.51 -3.03 13.76
CA LEU A 80 3.20 -3.96 14.84
C LEU A 80 3.56 -5.41 14.48
N ASP A 81 3.56 -5.77 13.19
CA ASP A 81 4.01 -7.08 12.72
C ASP A 81 5.47 -7.32 13.11
N ALA A 82 6.35 -6.31 12.96
CA ALA A 82 7.75 -6.46 13.36
C ALA A 82 7.87 -6.80 14.85
N LEU A 83 7.05 -6.17 15.69
CA LEU A 83 7.04 -6.41 17.13
C LEU A 83 6.54 -7.83 17.46
N SER A 84 5.44 -8.30 16.85
CA SER A 84 4.96 -9.67 17.08
C SER A 84 5.98 -10.72 16.63
N GLN A 85 6.63 -10.49 15.49
CA GLN A 85 7.69 -11.34 14.97
C GLN A 85 8.90 -11.37 15.91
N SER A 86 9.26 -10.22 16.49
CA SER A 86 10.37 -10.16 17.45
C SER A 86 10.09 -10.97 18.72
N ILE A 87 8.86 -10.92 19.22
CA ILE A 87 8.44 -11.70 20.38
C ILE A 87 8.45 -13.20 20.03
N ALA A 88 7.98 -13.57 18.84
CA ALA A 88 8.01 -14.96 18.38
C ALA A 88 9.44 -15.51 18.27
N ARG A 89 10.38 -14.71 17.73
CA ARG A 89 11.81 -15.05 17.66
C ARG A 89 12.41 -15.24 19.05
N LEU A 90 12.16 -14.30 19.96
CA LEU A 90 12.65 -14.40 21.33
C LEU A 90 12.06 -15.60 22.07
N ALA A 91 10.75 -15.84 21.95
CA ALA A 91 10.09 -16.97 22.59
C ALA A 91 10.62 -18.31 22.10
N SER A 92 10.82 -18.46 20.78
CA SER A 92 11.46 -19.63 20.19
C SER A 92 12.90 -19.80 20.69
N PHE A 93 13.66 -18.71 20.74
CA PHE A 93 15.02 -18.71 21.26
C PHE A 93 15.08 -19.19 22.71
N LEU A 94 14.24 -18.63 23.58
CA LEU A 94 14.18 -19.01 24.99
C LEU A 94 13.74 -20.46 25.19
N ALA A 95 12.82 -20.97 24.35
CA ALA A 95 12.42 -22.37 24.42
C ALA A 95 13.60 -23.31 24.14
N ILE A 96 14.42 -23.03 23.11
CA ILE A 96 15.60 -23.86 22.85
C ILE A 96 16.66 -23.66 23.95
N TYR A 97 16.83 -22.43 24.44
CA TYR A 97 17.76 -22.15 25.53
C TYR A 97 17.40 -22.89 26.83
N ASP A 98 16.11 -23.12 27.09
CA ASP A 98 15.58 -23.95 28.18
C ASP A 98 15.70 -25.47 27.90
N GLY A 99 16.33 -25.88 26.80
CA GLY A 99 16.54 -27.29 26.45
C GLY A 99 15.33 -27.96 25.78
N ARG A 100 14.36 -27.20 25.24
CA ARG A 100 13.26 -27.77 24.44
C ARG A 100 13.75 -28.20 23.06
N SER A 101 13.04 -29.14 22.45
CA SER A 101 13.37 -29.63 21.11
C SER A 101 13.19 -28.55 20.03
N GLU A 102 13.98 -28.62 18.95
CA GLU A 102 13.85 -27.71 17.80
C GLU A 102 12.43 -27.72 17.20
N GLN A 103 11.77 -28.89 17.19
CA GLN A 103 10.40 -29.02 16.72
C GLN A 103 9.41 -28.23 17.59
N MET A 104 9.58 -28.26 18.92
CA MET A 104 8.72 -27.50 19.84
C MET A 104 8.97 -26.00 19.71
N ALA A 105 10.24 -25.57 19.63
CA ALA A 105 10.58 -24.17 19.44
C ALA A 105 10.05 -23.62 18.12
N ARG A 106 10.10 -24.42 17.03
CA ARG A 106 9.50 -24.06 15.75
C ARG A 106 7.98 -23.93 15.82
N LEU A 107 7.31 -24.82 16.55
CA LEU A 107 5.87 -24.69 16.78
C LEU A 107 5.54 -23.40 17.54
N ILE A 108 6.30 -23.11 18.60
CA ILE A 108 6.18 -21.84 19.35
C ILE A 108 6.38 -20.65 18.42
N PHE A 109 7.44 -20.66 17.60
CA PHE A 109 7.71 -19.61 16.62
C PHE A 109 6.51 -19.40 15.69
N ASN A 110 6.06 -20.44 15.00
CA ASN A 110 4.98 -20.34 14.01
C ASN A 110 3.67 -19.84 14.65
N VAL A 111 3.29 -20.38 15.81
CA VAL A 111 2.06 -19.96 16.49
C VAL A 111 2.19 -18.53 16.99
N CYS A 112 3.29 -18.18 17.66
CA CYS A 112 3.50 -16.84 18.20
C CYS A 112 3.60 -15.79 17.09
N PHE A 113 4.26 -16.09 15.97
CA PHE A 113 4.45 -15.18 14.84
C PHE A 113 3.12 -14.60 14.36
N TRP A 114 2.12 -15.46 14.22
CA TRP A 114 0.78 -15.08 13.74
C TRP A 114 -0.17 -14.68 14.87
N MET A 115 -0.26 -15.47 15.95
CA MET A 115 -1.25 -15.28 16.99
C MET A 115 -1.00 -14.03 17.85
N ILE A 116 0.26 -13.73 18.19
CA ILE A 116 0.59 -12.55 19.00
C ILE A 116 0.19 -11.28 18.26
N ASN A 117 0.34 -11.26 16.93
CA ASN A 117 -0.05 -10.12 16.13
C ASN A 117 -1.55 -9.83 16.26
N PHE A 118 -2.41 -10.86 16.18
CA PHE A 118 -3.84 -10.70 16.41
C PHE A 118 -4.16 -10.15 17.81
N VAL A 119 -3.52 -10.70 18.85
CA VAL A 119 -3.80 -10.34 20.25
C VAL A 119 -3.40 -8.89 20.55
N ILE A 120 -2.20 -8.45 20.14
CA ILE A 120 -1.74 -7.08 20.40
C ILE A 120 -2.60 -6.05 19.64
N ASN A 121 -3.29 -6.46 18.58
CA ASN A 121 -4.20 -5.60 17.83
C ASN A 121 -5.58 -5.41 18.46
N ILE A 122 -5.98 -6.22 19.45
CA ILE A 122 -7.33 -6.13 20.06
C ILE A 122 -7.64 -4.71 20.57
N PRO A 123 -6.76 -4.03 21.34
CA PRO A 123 -6.99 -2.64 21.75
C PRO A 123 -7.12 -1.67 20.57
N LEU A 124 -6.39 -1.91 19.48
CA LEU A 124 -6.43 -1.07 18.29
C LEU A 124 -7.73 -1.23 17.50
N PHE A 125 -8.33 -2.43 17.48
CA PHE A 125 -9.67 -2.62 16.90
C PHE A 125 -10.73 -1.85 17.69
N ILE A 126 -10.64 -1.87 19.03
CA ILE A 126 -11.53 -1.07 19.89
C ILE A 126 -11.34 0.42 19.57
N PHE A 127 -10.10 0.90 19.53
CA PHE A 127 -9.79 2.27 19.13
C PHE A 127 -10.37 2.63 17.76
N ALA A 128 -10.19 1.77 16.75
CA ALA A 128 -10.71 1.97 15.40
C ALA A 128 -12.24 2.10 15.37
N SER A 129 -12.94 1.28 16.16
CA SER A 129 -14.40 1.30 16.23
C SER A 129 -14.93 2.62 16.80
N ILE A 130 -14.18 3.23 17.72
CA ILE A 130 -14.55 4.48 18.40
C ILE A 130 -14.14 5.71 17.60
N LYS A 131 -12.96 5.68 16.96
CA LYS A 131 -12.32 6.88 16.37
C LYS A 131 -12.38 6.95 14.84
N ILE A 132 -12.66 5.85 14.15
CA ILE A 132 -12.78 5.80 12.68
C ILE A 132 -14.23 5.46 12.32
N ASN A 133 -14.58 4.18 12.28
CA ASN A 133 -15.95 3.70 12.16
C ASN A 133 -16.02 2.19 12.48
N ARG A 134 -17.21 1.71 12.85
CA ARG A 134 -17.42 0.31 13.25
C ARG A 134 -17.14 -0.69 12.12
N ASN A 135 -17.55 -0.39 10.89
CA ASN A 135 -17.34 -1.29 9.75
C ASN A 135 -15.85 -1.48 9.45
N PHE A 136 -15.08 -0.40 9.52
CA PHE A 136 -13.64 -0.41 9.34
C PHE A 136 -12.94 -1.29 10.38
N ALA A 137 -13.35 -1.16 11.65
CA ALA A 137 -12.83 -1.98 12.73
C ALA A 137 -13.15 -3.47 12.52
N ILE A 138 -14.38 -3.80 12.12
CA ILE A 138 -14.78 -5.20 11.88
C ILE A 138 -14.05 -5.78 10.68
N LEU A 139 -13.96 -5.06 9.55
CA LEU A 139 -13.25 -5.53 8.36
C LEU A 139 -11.74 -5.70 8.62
N THR A 140 -11.14 -4.80 9.40
CA THR A 140 -9.72 -4.91 9.81
C THR A 140 -9.50 -6.08 10.76
N MET A 141 -10.43 -6.32 11.70
CA MET A 141 -10.40 -7.48 12.58
C MET A 141 -10.57 -8.80 11.80
N LEU A 142 -11.49 -8.84 10.81
CA LEU A 142 -11.67 -9.99 9.92
C LEU A 142 -10.40 -10.26 9.12
N PHE A 143 -9.77 -9.23 8.55
CA PHE A 143 -8.49 -9.35 7.88
C PHE A 143 -7.46 -10.04 8.78
N MET A 144 -7.26 -9.51 10.00
CA MET A 144 -6.27 -10.05 10.93
C MET A 144 -6.58 -11.46 11.42
N LEU A 145 -7.86 -11.77 11.66
CA LEU A 145 -8.30 -13.10 12.06
C LEU A 145 -7.96 -14.12 10.98
N PHE A 146 -8.38 -13.87 9.73
CA PHE A 146 -8.13 -14.80 8.64
C PHE A 146 -6.66 -14.84 8.23
N ALA A 147 -5.95 -13.72 8.25
CA ALA A 147 -4.51 -13.69 8.01
C ALA A 147 -3.77 -14.57 9.04
N THR A 148 -4.17 -14.52 10.30
CA THR A 148 -3.62 -15.38 11.37
C THR A 148 -3.93 -16.84 11.11
N ILE A 149 -5.18 -17.18 10.81
CA ILE A 149 -5.60 -18.57 10.53
C ILE A 149 -4.83 -19.14 9.34
N PHE A 150 -4.80 -18.43 8.21
CA PHE A 150 -4.09 -18.85 7.02
C PHE A 150 -2.58 -18.92 7.24
N GLY A 151 -2.00 -17.96 7.96
CA GLY A 151 -0.58 -17.95 8.28
C GLY A 151 -0.14 -19.16 9.11
N ILE A 152 -0.92 -19.50 10.14
CA ILE A 152 -0.70 -20.72 10.93
C ILE A 152 -0.87 -21.95 10.03
N ALA A 153 -1.95 -22.02 9.25
CA ALA A 153 -2.22 -23.16 8.37
C ALA A 153 -1.07 -23.41 7.38
N PHE A 154 -0.57 -22.37 6.71
CA PHE A 154 0.54 -22.49 5.76
C PHE A 154 1.87 -22.82 6.45
N SER A 155 2.20 -22.16 7.56
CA SER A 155 3.46 -22.39 8.28
C SER A 155 3.51 -23.75 8.99
N SER A 156 2.36 -24.37 9.26
CA SER A 156 2.24 -25.73 9.77
C SER A 156 2.44 -26.81 8.70
N ILE A 157 2.43 -26.47 7.40
CA ILE A 157 2.72 -27.45 6.33
C ILE A 157 4.17 -27.92 6.47
N PRO A 158 4.44 -29.25 6.55
CA PRO A 158 5.80 -29.77 6.61
C PRO A 158 6.64 -29.34 5.39
N GLY A 159 7.84 -28.82 5.62
CA GLY A 159 8.75 -28.35 4.57
C GLY A 159 8.48 -26.91 4.09
N SER A 160 7.45 -26.23 4.59
CA SER A 160 7.10 -24.86 4.21
C SER A 160 8.16 -23.82 4.56
N GLU A 161 9.02 -24.09 5.54
CA GLU A 161 10.20 -23.27 5.90
C GLU A 161 11.24 -23.19 4.78
N ASN A 162 11.22 -24.17 3.86
CA ASN A 162 12.14 -24.21 2.73
C ASN A 162 11.54 -23.58 1.47
N TRP A 163 10.31 -23.08 1.53
CA TRP A 163 9.69 -22.38 0.40
C TRP A 163 10.30 -20.98 0.28
N LEU A 164 11.33 -20.90 -0.56
CA LEU A 164 12.15 -19.73 -0.79
C LEU A 164 12.32 -19.52 -2.30
N ILE A 165 12.10 -18.30 -2.77
CA ILE A 165 12.17 -17.94 -4.20
C ILE A 165 13.60 -17.58 -4.63
N LEU A 166 14.40 -16.93 -3.77
CA LEU A 166 15.75 -16.43 -4.07
C LEU A 166 16.85 -17.14 -3.23
N GLY A 167 16.53 -18.34 -2.73
CA GLY A 167 17.44 -19.18 -1.95
C GLY A 167 17.49 -18.86 -0.46
N LYS A 168 18.29 -19.64 0.29
CA LYS A 168 18.48 -19.48 1.75
C LYS A 168 19.28 -18.23 2.06
N VAL A 169 18.73 -17.39 2.93
CA VAL A 169 19.33 -16.09 3.31
C VAL A 169 19.80 -16.01 4.76
N ILE A 170 19.24 -16.81 5.66
CA ILE A 170 19.58 -16.81 7.09
C ILE A 170 20.96 -17.45 7.28
N ASP A 171 21.82 -16.82 8.09
CA ASP A 171 23.16 -17.27 8.42
C ASP A 171 23.13 -18.53 9.30
N SER A 172 23.21 -19.67 8.62
CA SER A 172 23.20 -21.00 9.24
C SER A 172 24.44 -21.31 10.08
N ASN A 173 25.53 -20.55 9.94
CA ASN A 173 26.76 -20.75 10.70
C ASN A 173 26.86 -19.80 11.91
N PHE A 174 26.02 -18.77 11.99
CA PHE A 174 26.05 -17.79 13.06
C PHE A 174 25.97 -18.44 14.46
N THR A 175 25.09 -19.43 14.63
CA THR A 175 24.94 -20.15 15.92
C THR A 175 25.83 -21.38 16.05
N LYS A 176 26.47 -21.88 14.97
CA LYS A 176 27.40 -23.02 15.04
C LYS A 176 28.66 -22.71 15.85
N ASN A 177 29.02 -21.43 15.95
CA ASN A 177 30.15 -20.96 16.77
C ASN A 177 29.76 -20.68 18.24
N ALA A 178 28.48 -20.85 18.61
CA ALA A 178 28.05 -20.76 19.99
C ALA A 178 28.33 -22.09 20.72
N ILE A 179 28.92 -22.02 21.91
CA ILE A 179 29.48 -23.17 22.66
C ILE A 179 28.43 -24.26 23.00
N ASN A 180 27.13 -23.97 22.88
CA ASN A 180 26.05 -24.93 23.10
C ASN A 180 25.09 -24.93 21.91
N GLN A 181 25.40 -25.69 20.86
CA GLN A 181 24.65 -25.77 19.59
C GLN A 181 23.12 -25.88 19.78
N PRO A 182 22.40 -25.00 19.10
CA PRO A 182 21.37 -25.44 18.16
C PRO A 182 21.54 -24.68 16.83
N ASN A 183 21.45 -25.42 15.74
CA ASN A 183 21.27 -24.78 14.44
C ASN A 183 19.94 -24.01 14.50
N SER A 184 19.87 -22.82 13.88
CA SER A 184 18.64 -22.04 13.63
C SER A 184 17.95 -21.31 14.79
N ILE A 185 18.60 -21.06 15.94
CA ILE A 185 17.92 -20.32 17.04
C ILE A 185 17.62 -18.85 16.70
N VAL A 186 18.48 -18.20 15.92
CA VAL A 186 18.36 -16.76 15.64
C VAL A 186 18.23 -16.54 14.14
N GLN A 187 17.11 -15.95 13.74
CA GLN A 187 16.91 -15.49 12.37
C GLN A 187 17.73 -14.21 12.15
N ILE A 188 18.91 -14.35 11.56
CA ILE A 188 19.81 -13.25 11.22
C ILE A 188 20.49 -13.52 9.88
N THR A 189 20.63 -12.48 9.06
CA THR A 189 21.52 -12.43 7.88
C THR A 189 22.60 -11.41 8.17
N THR A 190 23.86 -11.83 8.14
CA THR A 190 25.01 -10.96 8.42
C THR A 190 25.48 -10.27 7.14
N TRP A 191 26.42 -9.33 7.26
CA TRP A 191 27.03 -8.66 6.09
C TRP A 191 28.05 -9.52 5.35
N ALA A 192 28.59 -10.54 6.02
CA ALA A 192 29.47 -11.51 5.38
C ALA A 192 28.67 -12.28 4.33
N VAL A 193 29.32 -12.65 3.23
CA VAL A 193 28.70 -13.53 2.25
C VAL A 193 29.36 -14.89 2.32
N ASN A 194 28.59 -15.91 2.64
CA ASN A 194 29.06 -17.29 2.64
C ASN A 194 28.36 -18.04 1.51
N TYR A 195 29.06 -18.18 0.38
CA TYR A 195 28.56 -18.92 -0.79
C TYR A 195 28.84 -20.43 -0.72
N SER A 196 29.25 -20.98 0.43
CA SER A 196 29.65 -22.38 0.54
C SER A 196 28.42 -23.33 0.52
N GLY A 197 27.95 -23.69 -0.67
CA GLY A 197 26.97 -24.76 -0.89
C GLY A 197 25.65 -24.57 -0.11
N GLN A 198 25.18 -25.61 0.59
CA GLN A 198 23.90 -25.62 1.34
C GLN A 198 23.86 -24.70 2.58
N ASN A 199 24.94 -24.00 2.92
CA ASN A 199 24.99 -23.09 4.08
C ASN A 199 24.52 -21.69 3.67
N GLY A 200 23.32 -21.30 4.10
CA GLY A 200 22.76 -19.99 3.79
C GLY A 200 23.48 -18.87 4.53
N ASN A 201 23.80 -17.79 3.81
CA ASN A 201 23.92 -16.40 4.27
C ASN A 201 24.06 -15.51 3.03
N ASN A 202 22.97 -14.83 2.64
CA ASN A 202 22.93 -14.07 1.38
C ASN A 202 22.31 -12.69 1.59
N PRO A 203 23.12 -11.66 1.94
CA PRO A 203 22.66 -10.30 2.20
C PRO A 203 22.02 -9.62 0.96
N ILE A 204 22.40 -10.03 -0.25
CA ILE A 204 21.83 -9.49 -1.49
C ILE A 204 20.41 -10.04 -1.69
N SER A 205 20.22 -11.35 -1.56
CA SER A 205 18.90 -11.98 -1.72
C SER A 205 17.89 -11.43 -0.70
N ILE A 206 18.27 -11.24 0.57
CA ILE A 206 17.36 -10.68 1.59
C ILE A 206 16.91 -9.25 1.26
N MET A 207 17.76 -8.45 0.61
CA MET A 207 17.38 -7.12 0.14
C MET A 207 16.34 -7.21 -0.99
N PHE A 208 16.49 -8.14 -1.94
CA PHE A 208 15.49 -8.38 -2.98
C PHE A 208 14.17 -8.92 -2.43
N TYR A 209 14.22 -9.83 -1.44
CA TYR A 209 13.02 -10.24 -0.70
C TYR A 209 12.31 -9.04 -0.06
N GLY A 210 13.08 -8.12 0.53
CA GLY A 210 12.57 -6.89 1.14
C GLY A 210 11.87 -5.99 0.12
N LEU A 211 12.48 -5.79 -1.06
CA LEU A 211 11.90 -4.99 -2.15
C LEU A 211 10.61 -5.62 -2.69
N LEU A 212 10.60 -6.94 -2.92
CA LEU A 212 9.40 -7.65 -3.39
C LEU A 212 8.27 -7.55 -2.37
N TRP A 213 8.56 -7.77 -1.09
CA TRP A 213 7.56 -7.63 -0.04
C TRP A 213 7.06 -6.20 0.09
N ALA A 214 7.94 -5.19 -0.01
CA ALA A 214 7.54 -3.78 0.07
C ALA A 214 6.50 -3.41 -0.99
N ILE A 215 6.71 -3.83 -2.24
CA ILE A 215 5.81 -3.55 -3.36
C ILE A 215 4.50 -4.31 -3.21
N ILE A 216 4.56 -5.61 -2.95
CA ILE A 216 3.37 -6.45 -2.84
C ILE A 216 2.53 -6.04 -1.63
N GLN A 217 3.16 -5.89 -0.46
CA GLN A 217 2.47 -5.46 0.76
C GLN A 217 1.85 -4.08 0.57
N GLY A 218 2.55 -3.14 -0.08
CA GLY A 218 2.01 -1.81 -0.36
C GLY A 218 0.75 -1.86 -1.23
N ALA A 219 0.72 -2.73 -2.23
CA ALA A 219 -0.47 -2.97 -3.06
C ALA A 219 -1.62 -3.62 -2.28
N LEU A 220 -1.32 -4.59 -1.40
CA LEU A 220 -2.33 -5.22 -0.54
C LEU A 220 -2.89 -4.22 0.49
N ALA A 221 -2.04 -3.39 1.08
CA ALA A 221 -2.42 -2.34 2.02
C ALA A 221 -3.31 -1.28 1.35
N ALA A 222 -2.93 -0.81 0.15
CA ALA A 222 -3.76 0.08 -0.66
C ALA A 222 -5.12 -0.55 -0.98
N SER A 223 -5.14 -1.83 -1.37
CA SER A 223 -6.37 -2.57 -1.66
C SER A 223 -7.30 -2.65 -0.43
N LEU A 224 -6.75 -2.93 0.75
CA LEU A 224 -7.50 -2.95 2.01
C LEU A 224 -8.08 -1.58 2.35
N LEU A 225 -7.30 -0.52 2.18
CA LEU A 225 -7.75 0.86 2.43
C LEU A 225 -8.91 1.25 1.52
N ILE A 226 -8.91 0.82 0.26
CA ILE A 226 -10.01 1.05 -0.69
C ILE A 226 -11.30 0.37 -0.23
N VAL A 227 -11.23 -0.86 0.28
CA VAL A 227 -12.39 -1.61 0.79
C VAL A 227 -12.72 -1.30 2.27
N ASN A 228 -12.26 -0.14 2.79
CA ASN A 228 -12.50 0.33 4.15
C ASN A 228 -11.94 -0.62 5.24
N SER A 229 -10.71 -1.12 5.04
CA SER A 229 -9.94 -1.95 5.96
C SER A 229 -8.47 -1.50 6.03
N THR A 230 -7.63 -2.17 6.81
CA THR A 230 -6.15 -2.01 6.82
C THR A 230 -5.47 -3.34 7.10
N THR A 231 -4.14 -3.36 6.97
CA THR A 231 -3.26 -4.40 7.51
C THR A 231 -3.18 -4.43 9.04
N ALA A 232 -4.02 -3.65 9.74
CA ALA A 232 -4.04 -3.46 11.19
C ALA A 232 -2.73 -2.89 11.75
N GLY A 233 -2.43 -3.14 13.01
CA GLY A 233 -1.31 -2.55 13.72
C GLY A 233 -1.44 -1.04 13.82
N PHE A 234 -0.28 -0.37 13.81
CA PHE A 234 -0.26 1.08 13.82
C PHE A 234 -0.82 1.70 12.54
N ASP A 235 -1.14 0.93 11.51
CA ASP A 235 -1.79 1.45 10.30
C ASP A 235 -3.18 1.99 10.62
N ILE A 236 -3.85 1.42 11.64
CA ILE A 236 -5.09 1.96 12.20
C ILE A 236 -4.87 3.39 12.71
N PHE A 237 -3.78 3.62 13.44
CA PHE A 237 -3.42 4.95 13.93
C PHE A 237 -3.06 5.89 12.79
N VAL A 238 -2.30 5.42 11.79
CA VAL A 238 -1.94 6.20 10.59
C VAL A 238 -3.21 6.66 9.88
N VAL A 239 -4.17 5.78 9.65
CA VAL A 239 -5.47 6.13 9.02
C VAL A 239 -6.21 7.19 9.81
N TRP A 240 -6.35 7.01 11.13
CA TRP A 240 -7.01 7.99 12.00
C TRP A 240 -6.31 9.36 11.96
N TYR A 241 -5.00 9.39 12.16
CA TYR A 241 -4.23 10.63 12.20
C TYR A 241 -4.30 11.36 10.85
N SER A 242 -4.21 10.60 9.76
CA SER A 242 -4.27 11.09 8.41
C SER A 242 -5.66 11.66 8.06
N GLN A 243 -6.75 11.05 8.54
CA GLN A 243 -8.11 11.62 8.45
C GLN A 243 -8.24 12.94 9.23
N LYS A 244 -7.62 13.02 10.41
CA LYS A 244 -7.70 14.20 11.29
C LYS A 244 -6.86 15.37 10.78
N LYS A 245 -5.74 15.09 10.10
CA LYS A 245 -4.74 16.09 9.69
C LYS A 245 -4.66 16.32 8.18
N PHE A 246 -5.40 15.56 7.37
CA PHE A 246 -5.39 15.64 5.90
C PHE A 246 -3.97 15.53 5.32
N LYS A 247 -3.16 14.63 5.87
CA LYS A 247 -1.78 14.37 5.43
C LYS A 247 -1.69 13.02 4.74
N ASN A 248 -0.83 12.90 3.74
CA ASN A 248 -0.55 11.62 3.09
C ASN A 248 -0.01 10.59 4.08
N LEU A 249 -0.25 9.31 3.79
CA LEU A 249 -0.04 8.22 4.72
C LEU A 249 1.45 7.83 4.79
N GLY A 250 2.18 7.88 3.66
CA GLY A 250 3.51 7.31 3.50
C GLY A 250 4.56 7.84 4.48
N ILE A 251 4.66 9.17 4.69
CA ILE A 251 5.64 9.73 5.65
C ILE A 251 5.34 9.25 7.08
N ILE A 252 4.07 9.17 7.45
CA ILE A 252 3.67 8.73 8.80
C ILE A 252 3.96 7.24 8.98
N TYR A 253 3.68 6.43 7.95
CA TYR A 253 4.04 5.01 7.89
C TYR A 253 5.53 4.81 8.13
N ILE A 254 6.38 5.51 7.38
CA ILE A 254 7.85 5.37 7.47
C ILE A 254 8.33 5.61 8.90
N VAL A 255 7.91 6.71 9.54
CA VAL A 255 8.37 7.07 10.89
C VAL A 255 7.96 6.01 11.92
N ILE A 256 6.69 5.59 11.91
CA ILE A 256 6.19 4.61 12.88
C ILE A 256 6.84 3.24 12.66
N HIS A 257 6.98 2.81 11.41
CA HIS A 257 7.56 1.51 11.10
C HIS A 257 9.05 1.45 11.43
N ILE A 258 9.83 2.52 11.22
CA ILE A 258 11.24 2.58 11.64
C ILE A 258 11.35 2.44 13.17
N ALA A 259 10.50 3.13 13.94
CA ALA A 259 10.50 3.00 15.40
C ALA A 259 10.19 1.56 15.84
N CYS A 260 9.23 0.91 15.18
CA CYS A 260 8.92 -0.49 15.44
C CYS A 260 10.05 -1.43 15.03
N LEU A 261 10.73 -1.19 13.90
CA LEU A 261 11.85 -1.99 13.45
C LEU A 261 13.03 -1.94 14.43
N LEU A 262 13.35 -0.76 14.96
CA LEU A 262 14.41 -0.60 15.96
C LEU A 262 14.13 -1.46 17.20
N LEU A 263 12.91 -1.37 17.74
CA LEU A 263 12.48 -2.17 18.89
C LEU A 263 12.42 -3.67 18.58
N ALA A 264 11.84 -4.03 17.44
CA ALA A 264 11.71 -5.40 17.00
C ALA A 264 13.08 -6.06 16.80
N ASN A 265 14.01 -5.38 16.14
CA ASN A 265 15.35 -5.88 15.93
C ASN A 265 16.13 -6.01 17.25
N ALA A 266 15.93 -5.10 18.20
CA ALA A 266 16.50 -5.22 19.55
C ALA A 266 16.03 -6.52 20.24
N ILE A 267 14.72 -6.76 20.25
CA ILE A 267 14.08 -7.88 20.96
C ILE A 267 14.29 -9.22 20.25
N GLY A 268 14.09 -9.26 18.94
CA GLY A 268 13.99 -10.50 18.16
C GLY A 268 15.27 -10.96 17.48
N THR A 269 16.29 -10.09 17.39
CA THR A 269 17.56 -10.42 16.75
C THR A 269 18.74 -10.09 17.64
N TYR A 270 18.89 -8.85 18.12
CA TYR A 270 20.07 -8.45 18.88
C TYR A 270 20.21 -9.17 20.23
N ILE A 271 19.15 -9.21 21.04
CA ILE A 271 19.15 -9.94 22.32
C ILE A 271 19.40 -11.44 22.13
N PRO A 272 18.62 -12.18 21.30
CA PRO A 272 18.88 -13.58 21.02
C PRO A 272 20.30 -13.85 20.51
N SER A 273 20.80 -13.04 19.57
CA SER A 273 22.15 -13.17 19.03
C SER A 273 23.23 -12.95 20.08
N GLY A 274 23.08 -11.93 20.93
CA GLY A 274 24.03 -11.61 22.00
C GLY A 274 24.09 -12.69 23.06
N LEU A 275 22.95 -13.26 23.43
CA LEU A 275 22.88 -14.39 24.35
C LEU A 275 23.46 -15.67 23.74
N ALA A 276 23.17 -15.95 22.46
CA ALA A 276 23.69 -17.13 21.77
C ALA A 276 25.21 -17.09 21.61
N SER A 277 25.72 -15.99 21.04
CA SER A 277 27.13 -15.87 20.64
C SER A 277 28.05 -15.31 21.72
N LYS A 278 27.48 -14.80 22.84
CA LYS A 278 28.18 -13.99 23.85
C LYS A 278 28.87 -12.74 23.25
N ASN A 279 28.44 -12.30 22.07
CA ASN A 279 28.97 -11.15 21.37
C ASN A 279 27.87 -10.08 21.23
N TRP A 280 28.14 -8.88 21.71
CA TRP A 280 27.20 -7.75 21.72
C TRP A 280 27.61 -6.64 20.74
N ASN A 281 28.42 -6.96 19.72
CA ASN A 281 28.84 -5.99 18.72
C ASN A 281 27.62 -5.32 18.04
N VAL A 282 27.71 -4.01 17.87
CA VAL A 282 26.74 -3.16 17.19
C VAL A 282 26.45 -3.63 15.76
N GLU A 283 27.39 -4.31 15.08
CA GLU A 283 27.17 -4.93 13.78
C GLU A 283 26.06 -6.00 13.78
N ILE A 284 25.83 -6.68 14.90
CA ILE A 284 24.74 -7.64 15.06
C ILE A 284 23.40 -6.92 15.08
N PHE A 285 23.35 -5.71 15.65
CA PHE A 285 22.16 -4.88 15.61
C PHE A 285 21.92 -4.38 14.18
N PHE A 286 22.91 -3.73 13.57
CA PHE A 286 22.82 -3.21 12.20
C PHE A 286 23.22 -4.25 11.15
N ASN A 287 22.63 -5.45 11.21
CA ASN A 287 22.88 -6.54 10.27
C ASN A 287 22.14 -6.35 8.92
N ALA A 288 22.36 -7.24 7.96
CA ALA A 288 21.76 -7.15 6.62
C ALA A 288 20.23 -7.34 6.63
N SER A 289 19.67 -8.14 7.55
CA SER A 289 18.21 -8.25 7.73
C SER A 289 17.60 -6.94 8.21
N PHE A 290 18.25 -6.24 9.14
CA PHE A 290 17.83 -4.90 9.58
C PHE A 290 17.85 -3.90 8.43
N ALA A 291 18.98 -3.82 7.70
CA ALA A 291 19.11 -2.90 6.57
C ALA A 291 18.09 -3.17 5.47
N SER A 292 17.85 -4.44 5.15
CA SER A 292 16.83 -4.85 4.17
C SER A 292 15.41 -4.50 4.62
N SER A 293 15.09 -4.68 5.91
CA SER A 293 13.80 -4.29 6.49
C SER A 293 13.62 -2.77 6.51
N PHE A 294 14.70 -2.00 6.71
CA PHE A 294 14.70 -0.55 6.63
C PHE A 294 14.39 -0.07 5.21
N ILE A 295 15.08 -0.61 4.20
CA ILE A 295 14.82 -0.30 2.78
C ILE A 295 13.38 -0.67 2.40
N LEU A 296 12.91 -1.84 2.84
CA LEU A 296 11.54 -2.30 2.67
C LEU A 296 10.54 -1.26 3.18
N ILE A 297 10.73 -0.72 4.39
CA ILE A 297 9.85 0.32 4.96
C ILE A 297 9.81 1.57 4.08
N LEU A 298 10.97 2.04 3.59
CA LEU A 298 11.04 3.23 2.74
C LEU A 298 10.29 3.04 1.42
N VAL A 299 10.55 1.92 0.75
CA VAL A 299 9.90 1.59 -0.54
C VAL A 299 8.41 1.38 -0.34
N ASN A 300 8.02 0.70 0.73
CA ASN A 300 6.61 0.46 1.03
C ASN A 300 5.82 1.77 1.21
N GLY A 301 6.35 2.72 2.00
CA GLY A 301 5.71 4.02 2.18
C GLY A 301 5.50 4.78 0.87
N ILE A 302 6.47 4.69 -0.06
CA ILE A 302 6.35 5.28 -1.40
C ILE A 302 5.28 4.57 -2.23
N VAL A 303 5.27 3.23 -2.23
CA VAL A 303 4.30 2.43 -3.00
C VAL A 303 2.86 2.70 -2.52
N VAL A 304 2.63 2.77 -1.21
CA VAL A 304 1.30 3.08 -0.66
C VAL A 304 0.85 4.48 -1.07
N ASP A 305 1.73 5.49 -1.01
CA ASP A 305 1.40 6.86 -1.42
C ASP A 305 1.11 6.97 -2.94
N ILE A 306 1.77 6.16 -3.78
CA ILE A 306 1.50 6.10 -5.22
C ILE A 306 0.16 5.43 -5.51
N LEU A 307 -0.09 4.26 -4.92
CA LEU A 307 -1.28 3.45 -5.21
C LEU A 307 -2.54 3.97 -4.54
N PHE A 308 -2.40 4.70 -3.44
CA PHE A 308 -3.53 5.24 -2.68
C PHE A 308 -3.23 6.66 -2.14
N PRO A 309 -3.15 7.68 -3.02
CA PRO A 309 -2.86 9.06 -2.66
C PRO A 309 -4.07 9.75 -2.00
N LYS A 310 -4.56 9.20 -0.88
CA LYS A 310 -5.89 9.46 -0.29
C LYS A 310 -6.28 10.93 -0.19
N TYR A 311 -5.36 11.79 0.28
CA TYR A 311 -5.60 13.22 0.52
C TYR A 311 -4.96 14.13 -0.53
N LYS A 312 -4.42 13.56 -1.60
CA LYS A 312 -3.95 14.35 -2.74
C LYS A 312 -5.16 14.98 -3.41
N MET A 313 -5.05 16.26 -3.68
CA MET A 313 -6.08 17.00 -4.40
C MET A 313 -6.03 16.66 -5.88
N VAL A 314 -7.19 16.40 -6.46
CA VAL A 314 -7.36 16.17 -7.89
C VAL A 314 -8.42 17.11 -8.46
N LYS A 315 -8.23 17.48 -9.72
CA LYS A 315 -9.21 18.18 -10.54
C LYS A 315 -9.79 17.18 -11.53
N ILE A 316 -11.10 17.02 -11.55
CA ILE A 316 -11.83 16.27 -12.58
C ILE A 316 -12.45 17.29 -13.52
N GLU A 317 -12.27 17.12 -14.83
CA GLU A 317 -12.99 17.84 -15.87
C GLU A 317 -13.84 16.83 -16.62
N ALA A 318 -15.16 16.98 -16.52
CA ALA A 318 -16.12 16.16 -17.24
C ALA A 318 -16.77 16.98 -18.35
N TYR A 319 -16.48 16.59 -19.59
CA TYR A 319 -17.07 17.16 -20.80
C TYR A 319 -18.34 16.36 -21.11
N THR A 320 -19.50 16.99 -20.92
CA THR A 320 -20.80 16.31 -20.88
C THR A 320 -21.90 17.23 -21.38
N SER A 321 -22.97 16.63 -21.93
CA SER A 321 -24.19 17.35 -22.29
C SER A 321 -25.16 17.55 -21.12
N LYS A 322 -24.86 16.99 -19.93
CA LYS A 322 -25.76 17.00 -18.76
C LYS A 322 -25.09 17.49 -17.46
N PRO A 323 -24.40 18.64 -17.46
CA PRO A 323 -23.65 19.09 -16.28
C PRO A 323 -24.56 19.40 -15.08
N GLU A 324 -25.76 19.93 -15.32
CA GLU A 324 -26.73 20.26 -14.25
C GLU A 324 -27.27 19.02 -13.54
N GLU A 325 -27.64 17.97 -14.28
CA GLU A 325 -28.13 16.71 -13.68
C GLU A 325 -27.05 16.04 -12.81
N ILE A 326 -25.79 16.10 -13.25
CA ILE A 326 -24.64 15.62 -12.47
C ILE A 326 -24.47 16.46 -11.21
N LEU A 327 -24.57 17.79 -11.32
CA LEU A 327 -24.44 18.73 -10.20
C LEU A 327 -25.51 18.46 -9.13
N ASP A 328 -26.76 18.27 -9.55
CA ASP A 328 -27.87 17.95 -8.65
C ASP A 328 -27.63 16.64 -7.89
N ARG A 329 -27.14 15.61 -8.58
CA ARG A 329 -26.80 14.32 -7.96
C ARG A 329 -25.63 14.44 -6.98
N ILE A 330 -24.64 15.27 -7.29
CA ILE A 330 -23.52 15.56 -6.39
C ILE A 330 -24.02 16.31 -5.14
N PHE A 331 -24.89 17.30 -5.28
CA PHE A 331 -25.42 18.09 -4.16
C PHE A 331 -26.46 17.35 -3.32
N ALA A 332 -27.13 16.34 -3.88
CA ALA A 332 -28.00 15.43 -3.15
C ALA A 332 -27.26 14.55 -2.12
N LEU A 333 -25.93 14.39 -2.25
CA LEU A 333 -25.13 13.67 -1.28
C LEU A 333 -25.17 14.38 0.08
N LYS A 334 -25.42 13.64 1.15
CA LYS A 334 -25.47 14.20 2.52
C LYS A 334 -24.10 14.19 3.20
N ASP A 335 -23.27 13.24 2.82
CA ASP A 335 -22.02 12.85 3.47
C ASP A 335 -20.78 13.31 2.71
N LYS A 336 -20.94 14.04 1.60
CA LYS A 336 -19.83 14.55 0.77
C LYS A 336 -20.14 15.93 0.21
N ARG A 337 -19.09 16.74 0.05
CA ARG A 337 -19.17 18.09 -0.50
C ARG A 337 -18.02 18.28 -1.48
N PHE A 338 -18.36 18.70 -2.69
CA PHE A 338 -17.41 18.88 -3.77
C PHE A 338 -17.34 20.37 -4.12
N SER A 339 -16.16 20.86 -4.47
CA SER A 339 -16.03 22.18 -5.09
C SER A 339 -16.26 22.01 -6.59
N VAL A 340 -17.42 22.44 -7.07
CA VAL A 340 -17.85 22.24 -8.46
C VAL A 340 -18.02 23.58 -9.18
N THR A 341 -17.66 23.63 -10.46
CA THR A 341 -17.84 24.79 -11.34
C THR A 341 -18.27 24.31 -12.71
N ILE A 342 -19.30 24.94 -13.29
CA ILE A 342 -19.67 24.74 -14.70
C ILE A 342 -18.99 25.85 -15.50
N ALA A 343 -18.29 25.48 -16.57
CA ALA A 343 -17.63 26.41 -17.46
C ALA A 343 -18.00 26.11 -18.91
N ASP A 344 -18.25 27.16 -19.70
CA ASP A 344 -18.52 27.06 -21.12
C ASP A 344 -17.19 27.17 -21.91
N PHE A 345 -16.93 26.20 -22.76
CA PHE A 345 -15.76 26.15 -23.65
C PHE A 345 -16.22 26.18 -25.10
N THR A 346 -15.50 26.86 -25.97
CA THR A 346 -15.73 26.79 -27.43
C THR A 346 -14.73 25.79 -28.04
N GLY A 347 -15.24 24.78 -28.75
CA GLY A 347 -14.41 23.78 -29.40
C GLY A 347 -13.58 24.40 -30.53
N GLY A 348 -12.24 24.26 -30.48
CA GLY A 348 -11.37 24.84 -31.52
C GLY A 348 -11.51 24.19 -32.90
N TYR A 349 -11.93 22.92 -32.96
CA TYR A 349 -12.20 22.22 -34.22
C TYR A 349 -13.67 22.38 -34.66
N SER A 350 -14.62 22.17 -33.75
CA SER A 350 -16.06 22.19 -34.07
C SER A 350 -16.66 23.60 -34.12
N GLY A 351 -16.09 24.58 -33.43
CA GLY A 351 -16.70 25.90 -33.21
C GLY A 351 -17.86 25.90 -32.22
N GLU A 352 -18.36 24.73 -31.84
CA GLU A 352 -19.51 24.55 -30.95
C GLU A 352 -19.17 24.85 -29.48
N THR A 353 -20.13 25.42 -28.76
CA THR A 353 -20.02 25.61 -27.32
C THR A 353 -20.30 24.28 -26.61
N GLN A 354 -19.42 23.90 -25.68
CA GLN A 354 -19.53 22.70 -24.86
C GLN A 354 -19.40 23.10 -23.39
N GLN A 355 -20.19 22.47 -22.53
CA GLN A 355 -20.11 22.69 -21.09
C GLN A 355 -19.17 21.67 -20.45
N VAL A 356 -18.36 22.15 -19.51
CA VAL A 356 -17.40 21.34 -18.77
C VAL A 356 -17.68 21.50 -17.28
N LEU A 357 -17.91 20.37 -16.61
CA LEU A 357 -18.04 20.31 -15.17
C LEU A 357 -16.65 20.10 -14.54
N ILE A 358 -16.17 21.09 -13.81
CA ILE A 358 -14.88 21.07 -13.12
C ILE A 358 -15.11 20.76 -11.64
N ILE A 359 -14.54 19.67 -11.15
CA ILE A 359 -14.67 19.21 -9.76
C ILE A 359 -13.31 19.14 -9.10
N ASN A 360 -13.09 19.95 -8.06
CA ASN A 360 -11.91 19.87 -7.21
C ASN A 360 -12.24 19.10 -5.92
N THR A 361 -11.54 17.99 -5.70
CA THR A 361 -11.82 17.07 -4.59
C THR A 361 -10.58 16.27 -4.18
N MET A 362 -10.63 15.57 -3.05
CA MET A 362 -9.58 14.64 -2.66
C MET A 362 -9.68 13.37 -3.53
N TYR A 363 -8.53 12.73 -3.77
CA TYR A 363 -8.48 11.48 -4.54
C TYR A 363 -9.46 10.42 -4.01
N ILE A 364 -9.62 10.29 -2.69
CA ILE A 364 -10.55 9.32 -2.09
C ILE A 364 -12.03 9.56 -2.42
N GLU A 365 -12.41 10.82 -2.65
CA GLU A 365 -13.78 11.22 -2.97
C GLU A 365 -14.04 11.20 -4.48
N SER A 366 -12.98 11.29 -5.29
CA SER A 366 -13.04 11.30 -6.75
C SER A 366 -13.79 10.09 -7.33
N ALA A 367 -13.68 8.91 -6.72
CA ALA A 367 -14.40 7.72 -7.15
C ALA A 367 -15.92 7.88 -7.14
N VAL A 368 -16.45 8.67 -6.19
CA VAL A 368 -17.89 8.94 -6.13
C VAL A 368 -18.30 9.92 -7.21
N ALA A 369 -17.51 10.97 -7.45
CA ALA A 369 -17.76 11.90 -8.55
C ALA A 369 -17.76 11.19 -9.90
N LEU A 370 -16.73 10.37 -10.17
CA LEU A 370 -16.62 9.58 -11.40
C LEU A 370 -17.80 8.61 -11.59
N LYS A 371 -18.25 7.98 -10.51
CA LYS A 371 -19.42 7.08 -10.56
C LYS A 371 -20.69 7.84 -10.93
N ILE A 372 -20.95 8.99 -10.31
CA ILE A 372 -22.14 9.81 -10.62
C ILE A 372 -22.10 10.29 -12.07
N ILE A 373 -20.95 10.78 -12.54
CA ILE A 373 -20.79 11.22 -13.93
C ILE A 373 -21.14 10.08 -14.89
N ASN A 374 -20.56 8.89 -14.69
CA ASN A 374 -20.81 7.74 -15.56
C ASN A 374 -22.26 7.20 -15.49
N GLU A 375 -22.93 7.32 -14.34
CA GLU A 375 -24.34 6.94 -14.19
C GLU A 375 -25.29 7.88 -14.94
N VAL A 376 -24.98 9.17 -14.99
CA VAL A 376 -25.80 10.21 -15.65
C VAL A 376 -25.51 10.31 -17.15
N ASP A 377 -24.22 10.24 -17.51
CA ASP A 377 -23.71 10.34 -18.86
C ASP A 377 -22.52 9.38 -19.08
N SER A 378 -22.83 8.17 -19.58
CA SER A 378 -21.82 7.17 -19.92
C SER A 378 -20.93 7.54 -21.12
N ASN A 379 -21.26 8.62 -21.83
CA ASN A 379 -20.51 9.12 -22.98
C ASN A 379 -19.67 10.35 -22.65
N ALA A 380 -19.71 10.83 -21.40
CA ALA A 380 -18.90 11.94 -20.94
C ALA A 380 -17.41 11.64 -21.12
N MET A 381 -16.65 12.61 -21.64
CA MET A 381 -15.18 12.52 -21.63
C MET A 381 -14.69 13.06 -20.30
N ILE A 382 -13.86 12.29 -19.60
CA ILE A 382 -13.40 12.64 -18.26
C ILE A 382 -11.88 12.74 -18.25
N CYS A 383 -11.38 13.88 -17.78
CA CYS A 383 -9.96 14.10 -17.53
C CYS A 383 -9.73 14.29 -16.03
N MET A 384 -8.72 13.63 -15.46
CA MET A 384 -8.32 13.84 -14.07
C MET A 384 -6.88 14.35 -14.00
N PHE A 385 -6.67 15.40 -13.22
CA PHE A 385 -5.38 16.07 -13.06
C PHE A 385 -4.97 16.07 -11.60
N ASP A 386 -3.70 15.76 -11.36
CA ASP A 386 -3.07 15.93 -10.06
C ASP A 386 -2.80 17.40 -9.73
N ILE A 387 -3.32 17.88 -8.61
CA ILE A 387 -3.02 19.23 -8.12
C ILE A 387 -1.75 19.17 -7.26
N LYS A 388 -0.62 19.65 -7.79
CA LYS A 388 0.67 19.65 -7.07
C LYS A 388 0.69 20.56 -5.85
N ARG A 389 0.03 21.72 -5.93
CA ARG A 389 -0.04 22.73 -4.86
C ARG A 389 -1.38 23.45 -4.92
N MET A 390 -1.95 23.72 -3.75
CA MET A 390 -3.21 24.44 -3.61
C MET A 390 -3.15 25.31 -2.36
N LYS A 391 -3.72 26.51 -2.43
CA LYS A 391 -3.94 27.40 -1.29
C LYS A 391 -5.42 27.77 -1.26
N GLY A 392 -6.10 27.52 -0.15
CA GLY A 392 -7.52 27.80 -0.01
C GLY A 392 -8.19 26.91 1.04
N THR A 393 -9.52 26.98 1.09
CA THR A 393 -10.36 26.14 1.93
C THR A 393 -11.10 25.13 1.07
N ILE A 394 -11.16 23.88 1.55
CA ILE A 394 -11.96 22.83 0.94
C ILE A 394 -13.08 22.42 1.88
N TYR A 395 -14.22 22.05 1.31
CA TYR A 395 -15.30 21.45 2.08
C TYR A 395 -14.90 20.02 2.43
N THR A 396 -15.02 19.69 3.72
CA THR A 396 -14.88 18.32 4.20
C THR A 396 -16.11 18.00 5.04
N SER A 397 -16.46 16.73 5.10
CA SER A 397 -17.61 16.24 5.83
C SER A 397 -17.15 15.17 6.81
N SER A 398 -17.68 15.23 8.03
CA SER A 398 -17.38 14.25 9.07
C SER A 398 -18.69 13.81 9.72
N ILE A 399 -18.80 12.53 10.02
CA ILE A 399 -19.96 11.98 10.72
C ILE A 399 -19.87 12.46 12.17
N VAL A 400 -20.80 13.34 12.56
CA VAL A 400 -21.00 13.70 13.97
C VAL A 400 -22.02 12.74 14.54
N ASN A 401 -21.57 11.76 15.34
CA ASN A 401 -22.48 10.91 16.10
C ASN A 401 -23.17 11.78 17.17
N LYS A 402 -24.48 12.01 17.00
CA LYS A 402 -25.29 12.83 17.92
C LYS A 402 -25.45 12.21 19.31
N ASP A 403 -25.16 10.91 19.48
CA ASP A 403 -25.30 10.18 20.74
C ASP A 403 -24.15 10.42 21.75
N LYS A 404 -23.34 11.48 21.56
CA LYS A 404 -22.21 11.83 22.44
C LYS A 404 -22.16 13.33 22.78
N GLN A 405 -23.30 13.93 23.04
CA GLN A 405 -23.39 15.15 23.83
C GLN A 405 -23.84 14.83 25.25
#